data_AF-A0A1F5B1C7-F1
#
_entry.id   AF-A0A1F5B1C7-F1
#
_cell.length_a   1.000
_cell.length_b   1.000
_cell.length_c   1.000
_cell.angle_alpha   90.00
_cell.angle_beta   90.00
_cell.angle_gamma   90.00
#
_symmetry.space_group_name_H-M   'P 1'
#
loop_
_entity.id
_entity.type
_entity.pdbx_description
1 polymer ?
#
loop_
_entity_poly.entity_id
_entity_poly.type
_entity_poly.pdbx_seq_one_letter_code
_entity_poly.pdbx_strand_id
1 'polypeptide(L)'
;MRYKLQKSIAVGILLAAGLALPAMSQDRPEDRFLREAKLLIFDAQWAAALDKLESILSQYPASPATPQVLFYRAECLSRAPGRAKDALRAYQDYLKTDDRNESLIEQAEVSIIDLSYGLYALGDKDAAKDIVGRLANPNKAVKYYAAYKLSAVKDKAVAAKSIPVLQRIISTETNPELTDRARIALLRVSPKSLEGVERRPDEPRTKVLRILITGEGTSRVDLSIPLALADLALQAISDSDKAMMRRKGYDLDRILRDLARSGGSILEIRGAEGEGIIKIWIETRK
;
A
#
# COMPACT_ATOMS: atom_id res chain seq x y z
N MET A 1 -64.61 66.39 -11.69
CA MET A 1 -65.08 66.47 -10.29
C MET A 1 -65.49 65.07 -9.87
N ARG A 2 -64.59 64.37 -9.14
CA ARG A 2 -64.80 63.75 -7.81
C ARG A 2 -65.78 62.58 -7.77
N TYR A 3 -65.54 61.42 -7.17
CA TYR A 3 -64.44 60.70 -6.51
C TYR A 3 -65.05 59.33 -6.13
N LYS A 4 -64.23 58.37 -5.66
CA LYS A 4 -64.56 57.06 -5.04
C LYS A 4 -64.59 55.86 -6.01
N LEU A 5 -64.01 54.70 -5.71
CA LEU A 5 -63.43 54.18 -4.48
C LEU A 5 -62.47 53.03 -4.86
N GLN A 6 -61.30 53.01 -4.22
CA GLN A 6 -60.36 51.90 -4.26
C GLN A 6 -61.04 50.59 -3.84
N LYS A 7 -60.77 49.50 -4.57
CA LYS A 7 -60.80 48.15 -3.99
C LYS A 7 -59.48 47.47 -4.30
N SER A 8 -58.70 47.37 -3.24
CA SER A 8 -57.44 46.66 -3.11
C SER A 8 -57.60 45.22 -3.59
N ILE A 9 -56.87 44.83 -4.63
CA ILE A 9 -56.70 43.42 -4.98
C ILE A 9 -55.66 42.87 -4.00
N ALA A 10 -56.13 42.15 -3.00
CA ALA A 10 -55.30 41.40 -2.08
C ALA A 10 -54.57 40.30 -2.87
N VAL A 11 -53.26 40.46 -3.04
CA VAL A 11 -52.37 39.38 -3.47
C VAL A 11 -52.26 38.41 -2.29
N GLY A 12 -53.09 37.37 -2.32
CA GLY A 12 -52.94 36.21 -1.45
C GLY A 12 -51.73 35.41 -1.90
N ILE A 13 -50.57 35.67 -1.31
CA ILE A 13 -49.41 34.77 -1.38
C ILE A 13 -49.81 33.52 -0.61
N LEU A 14 -50.24 32.50 -1.34
CA LEU A 14 -50.31 31.12 -0.86
C LEU A 14 -48.88 30.70 -0.51
N LEU A 15 -48.51 30.85 0.77
CA LEU A 15 -47.42 30.07 1.37
C LEU A 15 -47.81 28.60 1.22
N ALA A 16 -47.33 27.97 0.16
CA ALA A 16 -47.11 26.54 0.15
C ALA A 16 -46.04 26.28 1.21
N ALA A 17 -46.48 26.07 2.45
CA ALA A 17 -45.72 25.40 3.47
C ALA A 17 -45.43 24.00 2.92
N GLY A 18 -44.33 23.89 2.17
CA GLY A 18 -43.63 22.65 1.96
C GLY A 18 -43.24 22.17 3.35
N LEU A 19 -44.11 21.36 3.95
CA LEU A 19 -43.76 20.45 5.01
C LEU A 19 -42.66 19.55 4.43
N ALA A 20 -41.43 20.02 4.54
CA ALA A 20 -40.30 19.16 4.77
C ALA A 20 -40.67 18.39 6.03
N LEU A 21 -41.34 17.25 5.86
CA LEU A 21 -41.26 16.19 6.83
C LEU A 21 -39.76 15.97 7.01
N PRO A 22 -39.15 16.28 8.18
CA PRO A 22 -37.91 15.62 8.48
C PRO A 22 -38.26 14.15 8.32
N ALA A 23 -37.52 13.44 7.46
CA ALA A 23 -37.48 11.99 7.55
C ALA A 23 -37.02 11.71 8.98
N MET A 24 -37.97 11.59 9.90
CA MET A 24 -37.75 10.95 11.17
C MET A 24 -37.20 9.61 10.74
N SER A 25 -35.89 9.41 10.94
CA SER A 25 -35.33 8.08 10.98
C SER A 25 -36.17 7.35 12.02
N GLN A 26 -37.21 6.65 11.57
CA GLN A 26 -37.90 5.70 12.42
C GLN A 26 -36.79 4.81 12.94
N ASP A 27 -36.55 4.86 14.25
CA ASP A 27 -35.54 4.03 14.91
C ASP A 27 -36.03 2.59 14.80
N ARG A 28 -35.78 1.97 13.64
CA ARG A 28 -36.30 0.65 13.34
C ARG A 28 -35.66 -0.34 14.32
N PRO A 29 -36.42 -1.31 14.86
CA PRO A 29 -35.87 -2.27 15.82
C PRO A 29 -34.59 -2.95 15.32
N GLU A 30 -34.53 -3.29 14.03
CA GLU A 30 -33.35 -3.89 13.41
C GLU A 30 -32.11 -2.98 13.42
N ASP A 31 -32.27 -1.67 13.32
CA ASP A 31 -31.16 -0.70 13.30
C ASP A 31 -30.54 -0.60 14.70
N ARG A 32 -31.38 -0.71 15.74
CA ARG A 32 -30.93 -0.87 17.13
C ARG A 32 -30.20 -2.19 17.33
N PHE A 33 -30.77 -3.31 16.90
CA PHE A 33 -30.13 -4.62 17.05
C PHE A 33 -28.81 -4.72 16.28
N LEU A 34 -28.71 -4.11 15.10
CA LEU A 34 -27.46 -4.05 14.34
C LEU A 34 -26.40 -3.19 15.04
N ARG A 35 -26.79 -2.07 15.66
CA ARG A 35 -25.84 -1.27 16.48
C ARG A 35 -25.34 -2.07 17.68
N GLU A 36 -26.22 -2.79 18.38
CA GLU A 36 -25.83 -3.69 19.47
C GLU A 36 -24.87 -4.78 18.99
N ALA A 37 -25.15 -5.42 17.85
CA ALA A 37 -24.25 -6.42 17.26
C ALA A 37 -22.87 -5.83 16.91
N LYS A 38 -22.82 -4.60 16.39
CA LYS A 38 -21.57 -3.90 16.11
C LYS A 38 -20.77 -3.60 17.38
N LEU A 39 -21.43 -3.27 18.49
CA LEU A 39 -20.76 -3.10 19.79
C LEU A 39 -20.15 -4.43 20.26
N LEU A 40 -20.90 -5.53 20.15
CA LEU A 40 -20.36 -6.87 20.47
C LEU A 40 -19.15 -7.23 19.59
N ILE A 41 -19.17 -6.88 18.29
CA ILE A 41 -18.03 -7.04 17.38
C ILE A 41 -16.83 -6.20 17.82
N PHE A 42 -17.07 -4.95 18.19
CA PHE A 42 -16.03 -4.05 18.69
C PHE A 42 -15.37 -4.62 19.96
N ASP A 43 -16.16 -5.21 20.85
CA ASP A 43 -15.70 -5.88 22.08
C ASP A 43 -15.16 -7.30 21.82
N ALA A 44 -15.01 -7.70 20.55
CA ALA A 44 -14.55 -9.02 20.11
C ALA A 44 -15.39 -10.21 20.64
N GLN A 45 -16.65 -9.96 20.97
CA GLN A 45 -17.64 -10.97 21.39
C GLN A 45 -18.30 -11.61 20.16
N TRP A 46 -17.50 -12.29 19.32
CA TRP A 46 -17.91 -12.78 18.00
C TRP A 46 -19.11 -13.74 18.02
N ALA A 47 -19.18 -14.63 19.02
CA ALA A 47 -20.26 -15.60 19.13
C ALA A 47 -21.60 -14.90 19.46
N ALA A 48 -21.61 -14.03 20.48
CA ALA A 48 -22.79 -13.27 20.86
C ALA A 48 -23.24 -12.33 19.72
N ALA A 49 -22.29 -11.70 19.03
CA ALA A 49 -22.59 -10.91 17.84
C ALA A 49 -23.23 -11.76 16.73
N LEU A 50 -22.70 -12.94 16.46
CA LEU A 50 -23.23 -13.85 15.45
C LEU A 50 -24.67 -14.25 15.77
N ASP A 51 -24.96 -14.67 17.01
CA ASP A 51 -26.31 -15.04 17.45
C ASP A 51 -27.30 -13.87 17.26
N LYS A 52 -26.86 -12.65 17.60
CA LYS A 52 -27.68 -11.44 17.42
C LYS A 52 -27.95 -11.17 15.93
N LEU A 53 -26.94 -11.28 15.07
CA LEU A 53 -27.08 -11.06 13.63
C LEU A 53 -27.98 -12.11 12.98
N GLU A 54 -27.87 -13.38 13.37
CA GLU A 54 -28.75 -14.45 12.88
C GLU A 54 -30.20 -14.24 13.33
N SER A 55 -30.41 -13.72 14.54
CA SER A 55 -31.74 -13.29 15.00
C SER A 55 -32.32 -12.17 14.14
N ILE A 56 -31.51 -11.20 13.70
CA ILE A 56 -31.96 -10.12 12.81
C ILE A 56 -32.36 -10.70 11.44
N LEU A 57 -31.55 -11.59 10.87
CA LEU A 57 -31.85 -12.22 9.56
C LEU A 57 -33.11 -13.08 9.60
N SER A 58 -33.40 -13.72 10.74
CA SER A 58 -34.61 -14.53 10.93
C SER A 58 -35.87 -13.67 11.06
N GLN A 59 -35.79 -12.58 11.84
CA GLN A 59 -36.95 -11.75 12.16
C GLN A 59 -37.22 -10.67 11.08
N TYR A 60 -36.18 -10.21 10.39
CA TYR A 60 -36.23 -9.10 9.44
C TYR A 60 -35.48 -9.40 8.13
N PRO A 61 -35.79 -10.51 7.41
CA PRO A 61 -35.02 -11.00 6.28
C PRO A 61 -34.97 -10.06 5.06
N ALA A 62 -35.90 -9.12 4.95
CA ALA A 62 -36.01 -8.16 3.85
C ALA A 62 -35.78 -6.70 4.30
N SER A 63 -35.22 -6.49 5.50
CA SER A 63 -34.94 -5.14 5.99
C SER A 63 -33.83 -4.46 5.18
N PRO A 64 -33.85 -3.12 5.01
CA PRO A 64 -32.72 -2.36 4.44
C PRO A 64 -31.37 -2.60 5.15
N ALA A 65 -31.39 -3.04 6.42
CA ALA A 65 -30.18 -3.38 7.16
C ALA A 65 -29.55 -4.72 6.72
N THR A 66 -30.29 -5.57 6.00
CA THR A 66 -29.91 -6.96 5.67
C THR A 66 -28.54 -7.10 5.01
N PRO A 67 -28.16 -6.30 3.99
CA PRO A 67 -26.83 -6.41 3.39
C PRO A 67 -25.72 -6.20 4.42
N GLN A 68 -25.90 -5.23 5.32
CA GLN A 68 -24.91 -4.92 6.35
C GLN A 68 -24.85 -6.03 7.42
N VAL A 69 -26.00 -6.61 7.79
CA VAL A 69 -26.08 -7.75 8.71
C VAL A 69 -25.37 -8.97 8.12
N LEU A 70 -25.56 -9.27 6.83
CA LEU A 70 -24.89 -10.36 6.13
C LEU A 70 -23.36 -10.19 6.11
N PHE A 71 -22.89 -8.97 5.85
CA PHE A 71 -21.45 -8.65 5.92
C PHE A 71 -20.88 -8.93 7.32
N TYR A 72 -21.49 -8.40 8.38
CA TYR A 72 -21.00 -8.60 9.74
C TYR A 72 -21.13 -10.05 10.22
N ARG A 73 -22.12 -10.79 9.70
CA ARG A 73 -22.22 -12.23 9.93
C ARG A 73 -21.01 -12.96 9.35
N ALA A 74 -20.61 -12.62 8.12
CA ALA A 74 -19.40 -13.17 7.50
C ALA A 74 -18.14 -12.80 8.29
N GLU A 75 -18.03 -11.56 8.78
CA GLU A 75 -16.93 -11.13 9.65
C GLU A 75 -16.85 -11.98 10.91
N CYS A 76 -17.96 -12.19 11.63
CA CYS A 76 -17.98 -13.03 12.83
C CYS A 76 -17.58 -14.48 12.53
N LEU A 77 -18.10 -15.05 11.43
CA LEU A 77 -17.73 -16.39 10.98
C LEU A 77 -16.23 -16.49 10.65
N SER A 78 -15.61 -15.43 10.11
CA SER A 78 -14.19 -15.43 9.77
C SER A 78 -13.28 -15.51 11.00
N ARG A 79 -13.77 -15.05 12.16
CA ARG A 79 -13.06 -15.11 13.45
C ARG A 79 -13.31 -16.42 14.21
N ALA A 80 -14.30 -17.20 13.81
CA ALA A 80 -14.63 -18.45 14.48
C ALA A 80 -13.68 -19.60 14.02
N PRO A 81 -13.05 -20.33 14.96
CA PRO A 81 -12.16 -21.44 14.62
C PRO A 81 -12.84 -22.50 13.74
N GLY A 82 -12.18 -22.90 12.66
CA GLY A 82 -12.67 -23.94 11.74
C GLY A 82 -13.82 -23.51 10.82
N ARG A 83 -14.31 -22.27 10.90
CA ARG A 83 -15.45 -21.77 10.11
C ARG A 83 -15.06 -21.01 8.84
N ALA A 84 -13.79 -21.08 8.41
CA ALA A 84 -13.28 -20.31 7.27
C ALA A 84 -14.07 -20.53 5.96
N LYS A 85 -14.55 -21.76 5.69
CA LYS A 85 -15.39 -22.05 4.51
C LYS A 85 -16.77 -21.41 4.60
N ASP A 86 -17.34 -21.36 5.79
CA ASP A 86 -18.65 -20.74 6.00
C ASP A 86 -18.54 -19.22 5.91
N ALA A 87 -17.47 -18.63 6.45
CA ALA A 87 -17.15 -17.23 6.28
C ALA A 87 -16.97 -16.84 4.81
N LEU A 88 -16.22 -17.66 4.06
CA LEU A 88 -16.01 -17.46 2.61
C LEU A 88 -17.34 -17.43 1.86
N ARG A 89 -18.22 -18.42 2.09
CA ARG A 89 -19.56 -18.46 1.49
C ARG A 89 -20.40 -17.25 1.91
N ALA A 90 -20.37 -16.87 3.19
CA ALA A 90 -21.15 -15.75 3.70
C ALA A 90 -20.72 -14.41 3.06
N TYR A 91 -19.43 -14.16 2.84
CA TYR A 91 -18.99 -12.98 2.09
C TYR A 91 -19.39 -13.06 0.62
N GLN A 92 -19.30 -14.23 -0.03
CA GLN A 92 -19.76 -14.40 -1.41
C GLN A 92 -21.27 -14.14 -1.54
N ASP A 93 -22.08 -14.56 -0.56
CA ASP A 93 -23.52 -14.33 -0.53
C ASP A 93 -23.83 -12.85 -0.28
N TYR A 94 -23.09 -12.19 0.62
CA TYR A 94 -23.14 -10.73 0.76
C TYR A 94 -22.86 -10.04 -0.58
N LEU A 95 -21.84 -10.47 -1.35
CA LEU A 95 -21.53 -9.91 -2.67
C LEU A 95 -22.57 -10.22 -3.76
N LYS A 96 -23.63 -10.97 -3.48
CA LYS A 96 -24.76 -11.18 -4.40
C LYS A 96 -25.97 -10.30 -4.07
N THR A 97 -25.99 -9.62 -2.92
CA THR A 97 -27.15 -8.80 -2.54
C THR A 97 -27.18 -7.47 -3.28
N ASP A 98 -28.36 -6.87 -3.39
CA ASP A 98 -28.50 -5.49 -3.85
C ASP A 98 -28.15 -4.50 -2.72
N ASP A 99 -28.04 -3.21 -3.07
CA ASP A 99 -27.83 -2.09 -2.14
C ASP A 99 -26.65 -2.23 -1.15
N ARG A 100 -25.59 -2.89 -1.61
CA ARG A 100 -24.35 -3.06 -0.84
C ARG A 100 -23.58 -1.74 -0.73
N ASN A 101 -23.03 -1.49 0.44
CA ASN A 101 -22.11 -0.38 0.67
C ASN A 101 -20.74 -0.63 0.00
N GLU A 102 -20.27 0.31 -0.83
CA GLU A 102 -19.00 0.19 -1.56
C GLU A 102 -17.78 -0.10 -0.67
N SER A 103 -17.68 0.51 0.51
CA SER A 103 -16.54 0.26 1.40
C SER A 103 -16.53 -1.16 1.96
N LEU A 104 -17.72 -1.71 2.23
CA LEU A 104 -17.89 -3.09 2.69
C LEU A 104 -17.70 -4.10 1.55
N ILE A 105 -17.97 -3.73 0.29
CA ILE A 105 -17.66 -4.56 -0.87
C ILE A 105 -16.15 -4.80 -0.96
N GLU A 106 -15.34 -3.73 -0.91
CA GLU A 106 -13.88 -3.88 -0.95
C GLU A 106 -13.37 -4.74 0.21
N GLN A 107 -13.86 -4.47 1.42
CA GLN A 107 -13.48 -5.24 2.60
C GLN A 107 -13.85 -6.72 2.46
N ALA A 108 -15.05 -7.03 1.97
CA ALA A 108 -15.48 -8.41 1.73
C ALA A 108 -14.59 -9.11 0.70
N GLU A 109 -14.23 -8.43 -0.40
CA GLU A 109 -13.34 -9.00 -1.42
C GLU A 109 -11.93 -9.29 -0.87
N VAL A 110 -11.40 -8.40 -0.05
CA VAL A 110 -10.12 -8.61 0.66
C VAL A 110 -10.22 -9.82 1.60
N SER A 111 -11.28 -9.91 2.42
CA SER A 111 -11.51 -11.04 3.31
C SER A 111 -11.63 -12.36 2.55
N ILE A 112 -12.31 -12.38 1.40
CA ILE A 112 -12.39 -13.56 0.54
C ILE A 112 -10.99 -13.99 0.07
N ILE A 113 -10.16 -13.06 -0.39
CA ILE A 113 -8.78 -13.36 -0.82
C ILE A 113 -7.98 -13.99 0.33
N ASP A 114 -8.08 -13.44 1.53
CA ASP A 114 -7.34 -13.93 2.70
C ASP A 114 -7.81 -15.30 3.18
N LEU A 115 -9.13 -15.50 3.29
CA LEU A 115 -9.72 -16.80 3.64
C LEU A 115 -9.35 -17.87 2.61
N SER A 116 -9.46 -17.52 1.33
CA SER A 116 -9.13 -18.42 0.21
C SER A 116 -7.65 -18.81 0.21
N TYR A 117 -6.77 -17.85 0.51
CA TYR A 117 -5.33 -18.10 0.62
C TYR A 117 -5.03 -19.06 1.79
N GLY A 118 -5.64 -18.83 2.95
CA GLY A 118 -5.50 -19.72 4.11
C GLY A 118 -6.02 -21.13 3.84
N LEU A 119 -7.21 -21.25 3.25
CA LEU A 119 -7.79 -22.54 2.87
C LEU A 119 -6.93 -23.30 1.85
N TYR A 120 -6.38 -22.60 0.85
CA TYR A 120 -5.46 -23.19 -0.11
C TYR A 120 -4.18 -23.70 0.55
N ALA A 121 -3.62 -22.93 1.48
CA ALA A 121 -2.44 -23.34 2.24
C ALA A 121 -2.69 -24.61 3.10
N LEU A 122 -3.93 -24.81 3.54
CA LEU A 122 -4.38 -26.02 4.26
C LEU A 122 -4.73 -27.19 3.33
N GLY A 123 -4.56 -27.05 2.01
CA GLY A 123 -4.73 -28.11 1.03
C GLY A 123 -6.02 -28.06 0.22
N ASP A 124 -6.91 -27.09 0.48
CA ASP A 124 -8.10 -26.89 -0.35
C ASP A 124 -7.73 -26.24 -1.68
N LYS A 125 -7.42 -27.07 -2.68
CA LYS A 125 -6.94 -26.60 -3.99
C LYS A 125 -7.96 -25.73 -4.71
N ASP A 126 -9.26 -25.93 -4.46
CA ASP A 126 -10.32 -25.17 -5.13
C ASP A 126 -10.39 -23.73 -4.62
N ALA A 127 -9.95 -23.46 -3.39
CA ALA A 127 -9.94 -22.12 -2.82
C ALA A 127 -9.08 -21.13 -3.63
N ALA A 128 -8.06 -21.58 -4.37
CA ALA A 128 -7.30 -20.68 -5.25
C ALA A 128 -8.15 -20.08 -6.38
N LYS A 129 -9.25 -20.73 -6.79
CA LYS A 129 -10.16 -20.21 -7.83
C LYS A 129 -10.75 -18.87 -7.41
N ASP A 130 -11.07 -18.71 -6.13
CA ASP A 130 -11.59 -17.46 -5.60
C ASP A 130 -10.59 -16.32 -5.73
N ILE A 131 -9.31 -16.55 -5.41
CA ILE A 131 -8.26 -15.52 -5.57
C ILE A 131 -8.06 -15.19 -7.05
N VAL A 132 -7.98 -16.22 -7.91
CA VAL A 132 -7.79 -16.05 -9.35
C VAL A 132 -8.91 -15.23 -9.97
N GLY A 133 -10.17 -15.43 -9.55
CA GLY A 133 -11.31 -14.63 -10.02
C GLY A 133 -11.13 -13.12 -9.76
N ARG A 134 -10.48 -12.73 -8.66
CA ARG A 134 -10.26 -11.31 -8.31
C ARG A 134 -9.16 -10.64 -9.14
N LEU A 135 -8.34 -11.37 -9.90
CA LEU A 135 -7.34 -10.77 -10.79
C LEU A 135 -7.97 -9.92 -11.91
N ALA A 136 -9.27 -10.12 -12.19
CA ALA A 136 -10.05 -9.34 -13.15
C ALA A 136 -10.95 -8.27 -12.51
N ASN A 137 -10.95 -8.13 -11.17
CA ASN A 137 -11.87 -7.24 -10.46
C ASN A 137 -11.71 -5.76 -10.94
N PRO A 138 -12.78 -4.99 -11.14
CA PRO A 138 -12.67 -3.60 -11.59
C PRO A 138 -11.94 -2.71 -10.57
N ASN A 139 -12.07 -2.98 -9.26
CA ASN A 139 -11.36 -2.27 -8.22
C ASN A 139 -9.86 -2.65 -8.26
N LYS A 140 -9.01 -1.64 -8.47
CA LYS A 140 -7.54 -1.80 -8.55
C LYS A 140 -6.96 -2.36 -7.24
N ALA A 141 -7.44 -1.90 -6.08
CA ALA A 141 -6.93 -2.34 -4.78
C ALA A 141 -7.15 -3.85 -4.60
N VAL A 142 -8.37 -4.33 -4.85
CA VAL A 142 -8.72 -5.76 -4.81
C VAL A 142 -7.89 -6.57 -5.81
N LYS A 143 -7.79 -6.10 -7.05
CA LYS A 143 -7.02 -6.76 -8.11
C LYS A 143 -5.54 -6.90 -7.76
N TYR A 144 -4.93 -5.84 -7.24
CA TYR A 144 -3.52 -5.82 -6.90
C TYR A 144 -3.26 -6.69 -5.68
N TYR A 145 -4.13 -6.61 -4.67
CA TYR A 145 -4.05 -7.46 -3.49
C TYR A 145 -4.15 -8.95 -3.84
N ALA A 146 -5.09 -9.33 -4.71
CA ALA A 146 -5.22 -10.69 -5.22
C ALA A 146 -3.94 -11.17 -5.92
N ALA A 147 -3.34 -10.33 -6.78
CA ALA A 147 -2.10 -10.65 -7.47
C ALA A 147 -0.93 -10.85 -6.49
N TYR A 148 -0.80 -9.99 -5.48
CA TYR A 148 0.23 -10.13 -4.45
C TYR A 148 0.05 -11.40 -3.63
N LYS A 149 -1.16 -11.69 -3.17
CA LYS A 149 -1.46 -12.90 -2.38
C LYS A 149 -1.23 -14.16 -3.19
N LEU A 150 -1.69 -14.19 -4.45
CA LEU A 150 -1.49 -15.33 -5.32
C LEU A 150 0.00 -15.58 -5.63
N SER A 151 0.81 -14.52 -5.75
CA SER A 151 2.25 -14.64 -5.96
C SER A 151 3.00 -15.32 -4.79
N ALA A 152 2.41 -15.30 -3.59
CA ALA A 152 2.98 -15.90 -2.39
C ALA A 152 2.61 -17.38 -2.22
N VAL A 153 1.72 -17.92 -3.06
CA VAL A 153 1.32 -19.32 -3.01
C VAL A 153 2.50 -20.23 -3.37
N LYS A 154 2.63 -21.37 -2.67
CA LYS A 154 3.74 -22.32 -2.86
C LYS A 154 3.74 -22.98 -4.24
N ASP A 155 2.55 -23.31 -4.76
CA ASP A 155 2.38 -23.89 -6.09
C ASP A 155 2.70 -22.85 -7.16
N LYS A 156 3.80 -23.08 -7.89
CA LYS A 156 4.30 -22.16 -8.92
C LYS A 156 3.36 -22.03 -10.10
N ALA A 157 2.59 -23.06 -10.46
CA ALA A 157 1.65 -22.99 -11.58
C ALA A 157 0.46 -22.09 -11.22
N VAL A 158 -0.01 -22.16 -9.98
CA VAL A 158 -1.07 -21.28 -9.47
C VAL A 158 -0.55 -19.85 -9.30
N ALA A 159 0.63 -19.69 -8.70
CA ALA A 159 1.25 -18.38 -8.53
C ALA A 159 1.56 -17.69 -9.86
N ALA A 160 1.92 -18.43 -10.92
CA ALA A 160 2.17 -17.89 -12.26
C ALA A 160 0.97 -17.12 -12.84
N LYS A 161 -0.25 -17.41 -12.41
CA LYS A 161 -1.46 -16.68 -12.85
C LYS A 161 -1.45 -15.21 -12.43
N SER A 162 -0.68 -14.82 -11.41
CA SER A 162 -0.56 -13.41 -11.00
C SER A 162 0.35 -12.59 -11.91
N ILE A 163 1.23 -13.24 -12.70
CA ILE A 163 2.28 -12.58 -13.49
C ILE A 163 1.73 -11.46 -14.39
N PRO A 164 0.66 -11.66 -15.18
CA PRO A 164 0.19 -10.61 -16.09
C PRO A 164 -0.28 -9.35 -15.36
N VAL A 165 -0.87 -9.50 -14.17
CA VAL A 165 -1.30 -8.38 -13.34
C VAL A 165 -0.09 -7.68 -12.72
N LEU A 166 0.88 -8.43 -12.21
CA LEU A 166 2.12 -7.86 -11.64
C LEU A 166 2.93 -7.09 -12.69
N GLN A 167 3.08 -7.64 -13.90
CA GLN A 167 3.73 -6.95 -15.02
C GLN A 167 3.00 -5.66 -15.38
N ARG A 168 1.66 -5.69 -15.41
CA ARG A 168 0.85 -4.50 -15.63
C ARG A 168 1.14 -3.44 -14.57
N ILE A 169 1.11 -3.78 -13.28
CA ILE A 169 1.43 -2.86 -12.18
C ILE A 169 2.79 -2.18 -12.41
N ILE A 170 3.82 -2.95 -12.73
CA ILE A 170 5.18 -2.43 -12.96
C ILE A 170 5.21 -1.45 -14.15
N SER A 171 4.47 -1.75 -15.22
CA SER A 171 4.47 -0.93 -16.43
C SER A 171 3.59 0.32 -16.34
N THR A 172 2.47 0.27 -15.62
CA THR A 172 1.45 1.33 -15.65
C THR A 172 1.44 2.21 -14.41
N GLU A 173 1.87 1.71 -13.25
CA GLU A 173 1.81 2.50 -12.02
C GLU A 173 3.00 3.47 -11.92
N THR A 174 2.71 4.66 -11.39
CA THR A 174 3.71 5.70 -11.14
C THR A 174 4.28 5.63 -9.73
N ASN A 175 3.49 5.12 -8.77
CA ASN A 175 3.92 4.99 -7.38
C ASN A 175 5.06 3.96 -7.24
N PRO A 176 6.27 4.38 -6.80
CA PRO A 176 7.42 3.50 -6.63
C PRO A 176 7.16 2.32 -5.67
N GLU A 177 6.38 2.53 -4.62
CA GLU A 177 6.08 1.48 -3.65
C GLU A 177 5.24 0.35 -4.27
N LEU A 178 4.28 0.69 -5.14
CA LEU A 178 3.46 -0.30 -5.83
C LEU A 178 4.29 -1.07 -6.87
N THR A 179 5.13 -0.37 -7.63
CA THR A 179 5.99 -1.01 -8.64
C THR A 179 7.05 -1.91 -7.98
N ASP A 180 7.66 -1.49 -6.88
CA ASP A 180 8.65 -2.29 -6.16
C ASP A 180 8.03 -3.52 -5.50
N ARG A 181 6.86 -3.39 -4.87
CA ARG A 181 6.10 -4.55 -4.35
C ARG A 181 5.77 -5.54 -5.46
N ALA A 182 5.39 -5.07 -6.65
CA ALA A 182 5.12 -5.92 -7.81
C ALA A 182 6.38 -6.60 -8.37
N ARG A 183 7.53 -5.91 -8.40
CA ARG A 183 8.82 -6.51 -8.77
C ARG A 183 9.21 -7.63 -7.80
N ILE A 184 9.09 -7.39 -6.49
CA ILE A 184 9.37 -8.40 -5.46
C ILE A 184 8.42 -9.60 -5.59
N ALA A 185 7.13 -9.34 -5.78
CA ALA A 185 6.15 -10.40 -6.02
C ALA A 185 6.47 -11.21 -7.28
N LEU A 186 6.86 -10.55 -8.37
CA LEU A 186 7.23 -11.20 -9.62
C LEU A 186 8.49 -12.07 -9.44
N LEU A 187 9.50 -11.60 -8.71
CA LEU A 187 10.70 -12.35 -8.36
C LEU A 187 10.39 -13.67 -7.63
N ARG A 188 9.41 -13.67 -6.73
CA ARG A 188 9.02 -14.89 -5.99
C ARG A 188 8.46 -15.96 -6.93
N VAL A 189 7.77 -15.55 -7.99
CA VAL A 189 7.05 -16.45 -8.90
C VAL A 189 7.95 -16.88 -10.04
N SER A 190 8.58 -15.91 -10.70
CA SER A 190 9.44 -16.12 -11.86
C SER A 190 10.62 -15.14 -11.82
N PRO A 191 11.76 -15.55 -11.22
CA PRO A 191 12.97 -14.73 -11.20
C PRO A 191 13.43 -14.30 -12.60
N LYS A 192 13.23 -15.17 -13.60
CA LYS A 192 13.56 -14.92 -15.00
C LYS A 192 12.64 -13.89 -15.68
N SER A 193 11.45 -13.64 -15.14
CA SER A 193 10.52 -12.65 -15.72
C SER A 193 10.94 -11.20 -15.52
N LEU A 194 12.06 -10.95 -14.81
CA LEU A 194 12.72 -9.65 -14.78
C LEU A 194 13.80 -9.48 -15.86
N GLU A 195 14.17 -10.53 -16.60
CA GLU A 195 15.05 -10.42 -17.77
C GLU A 195 14.28 -9.67 -18.88
N GLY A 196 14.49 -8.36 -18.99
CA GLY A 196 13.79 -7.47 -19.93
C GLY A 196 12.93 -6.38 -19.27
N VAL A 197 12.77 -6.41 -17.93
CA VAL A 197 12.24 -5.25 -17.19
C VAL A 197 13.43 -4.35 -16.87
N GLU A 198 13.86 -3.57 -17.88
CA GLU A 198 14.88 -2.56 -17.66
C GLU A 198 14.45 -1.69 -16.47
N ARG A 199 15.35 -1.57 -15.48
CA ARG A 199 15.30 -0.50 -14.49
C ARG A 199 15.02 0.79 -15.25
N ARG A 200 14.00 1.55 -14.84
CA ARG A 200 13.84 2.92 -15.32
C ARG A 200 15.22 3.60 -15.16
N PRO A 201 15.73 4.32 -16.18
CA PRO A 201 17.03 4.99 -16.12
C PRO A 201 17.22 5.92 -14.92
N ASP A 202 16.12 6.27 -14.23
CA ASP A 202 16.05 7.19 -13.11
C ASP A 202 16.23 6.55 -11.72
N GLU A 203 16.52 5.25 -11.59
CA GLU A 203 17.02 4.75 -10.29
C GLU A 203 18.43 5.34 -10.06
N PRO A 204 18.65 6.16 -9.02
CA PRO A 204 19.93 6.80 -8.79
C PRO A 204 20.99 5.73 -8.57
N ARG A 205 21.83 5.52 -9.58
CA ARG A 205 22.94 4.57 -9.50
C ARG A 205 23.75 4.90 -8.25
N THR A 206 23.90 3.93 -7.35
CA THR A 206 24.61 4.16 -6.09
C THR A 206 26.06 4.47 -6.42
N LYS A 207 26.44 5.74 -6.23
CA LYS A 207 27.82 6.21 -6.33
C LYS A 207 28.58 5.75 -5.09
N VAL A 208 29.79 5.24 -5.29
CA VAL A 208 30.67 4.73 -4.23
C VAL A 208 31.98 5.49 -4.29
N LEU A 209 32.41 6.05 -3.17
CA LEU A 209 33.74 6.62 -2.99
C LEU A 209 34.73 5.50 -2.69
N ARG A 210 35.80 5.43 -3.50
CA ARG A 210 36.95 4.54 -3.30
C ARG A 210 38.13 5.34 -2.80
N ILE A 211 38.80 4.84 -1.77
CA ILE A 211 40.02 5.44 -1.24
C ILE A 211 41.06 4.32 -1.15
N LEU A 212 42.17 4.51 -1.87
CA LEU A 212 43.32 3.61 -1.84
C LEU A 212 44.52 4.37 -1.27
N ILE A 213 45.09 3.88 -0.17
CA ILE A 213 46.32 4.41 0.44
C ILE A 213 47.41 3.35 0.28
N THR A 214 48.55 3.76 -0.28
CA THR A 214 49.74 2.92 -0.45
C THR A 214 50.92 3.57 0.26
N GLY A 215 51.64 2.87 1.13
CA GLY A 215 52.85 3.36 1.79
C GLY A 215 53.98 2.32 1.79
N GLU A 216 55.23 2.76 1.81
CA GLU A 216 56.40 1.88 1.95
C GLU A 216 56.49 1.34 3.38
N GLY A 217 55.84 0.21 3.62
CA GLY A 217 55.79 -0.42 4.94
C GLY A 217 54.43 -1.02 5.27
N THR A 218 53.98 -1.98 4.47
CA THR A 218 52.91 -2.97 4.76
C THR A 218 51.46 -2.52 4.96
N SER A 219 51.13 -1.23 5.11
CA SER A 219 49.72 -0.82 5.26
C SER A 219 49.11 -0.32 3.95
N ARG A 220 48.43 -1.21 3.23
CA ARG A 220 47.55 -0.88 2.09
C ARG A 220 46.11 -0.80 2.61
N VAL A 221 45.50 0.38 2.53
CA VAL A 221 44.10 0.58 2.92
C VAL A 221 43.26 0.77 1.67
N ASP A 222 42.28 -0.10 1.44
CA ASP A 222 41.26 0.00 0.39
C ASP A 222 39.89 0.14 1.06
N LEU A 223 39.29 1.32 0.95
CA LEU A 223 37.99 1.64 1.51
C LEU A 223 36.97 1.88 0.41
N SER A 224 35.77 1.32 0.60
CA SER A 224 34.64 1.45 -0.29
C SER A 224 33.42 1.93 0.50
N ILE A 225 33.02 3.18 0.27
CA ILE A 225 31.99 3.85 1.07
C ILE A 225 30.90 4.40 0.12
N PRO A 226 29.60 4.15 0.36
CA PRO A 226 28.55 4.83 -0.39
C PRO A 226 28.72 6.35 -0.31
N LEU A 227 28.62 7.05 -1.44
CA LEU A 227 28.91 8.49 -1.49
C LEU A 227 28.03 9.30 -0.53
N ALA A 228 26.76 8.91 -0.36
CA ALA A 228 25.86 9.53 0.59
C ALA A 228 26.34 9.40 2.05
N LEU A 229 27.00 8.29 2.39
CA LEU A 229 27.57 8.08 3.72
C LEU A 229 28.85 8.90 3.93
N ALA A 230 29.67 9.04 2.87
CA ALA A 230 30.84 9.90 2.90
C ALA A 230 30.46 11.38 3.07
N ASP A 231 29.42 11.86 2.39
CA ASP A 231 28.89 13.21 2.55
C ASP A 231 28.40 13.48 3.98
N LEU A 232 27.65 12.53 4.56
CA LEU A 232 27.21 12.61 5.95
C LEU A 232 28.38 12.68 6.93
N ALA A 233 29.42 11.88 6.73
CA ALA A 233 30.61 11.87 7.57
C ALA A 233 31.36 13.22 7.51
N LEU A 234 31.45 13.85 6.32
CA LEU A 234 32.04 15.18 6.20
C LEU A 234 31.18 16.27 6.82
N GLN A 235 29.86 16.19 6.70
CA GLN A 235 28.96 17.13 7.35
C GLN A 235 29.07 17.09 8.88
N ALA A 236 29.37 15.92 9.45
CA ALA A 236 29.59 15.74 10.89
C ALA A 236 30.90 16.33 11.43
N ILE A 237 31.86 16.69 10.57
CA ILE A 237 33.11 17.36 11.00
C ILE A 237 32.78 18.80 11.44
N SER A 238 33.34 19.23 12.58
CA SER A 238 33.15 20.57 13.12
C SER A 238 33.66 21.67 12.17
N ASP A 239 33.06 22.86 12.23
CA ASP A 239 33.46 23.99 11.39
C ASP A 239 34.90 24.45 11.68
N SER A 240 35.35 24.33 12.95
CA SER A 240 36.74 24.63 13.34
C SER A 240 37.75 23.68 12.68
N ASP A 241 37.43 22.39 12.61
CA ASP A 241 38.31 21.39 11.98
C ASP A 241 38.34 21.56 10.46
N LYS A 242 37.17 21.84 9.85
CA LYS A 242 37.09 22.18 8.42
C LYS A 242 37.92 23.43 8.09
N ALA A 243 37.84 24.47 8.92
CA ALA A 243 38.64 25.68 8.75
C ALA A 243 40.15 25.40 8.86
N MET A 244 40.56 24.52 9.78
CA MET A 244 41.95 24.09 9.91
C MET A 244 42.43 23.35 8.65
N MET A 245 41.63 22.42 8.11
CA MET A 245 42.00 21.67 6.90
C MET A 245 42.09 22.56 5.66
N ARG A 246 41.18 23.55 5.52
CA ARG A 246 41.25 24.56 4.44
C ARG A 246 42.54 25.37 4.51
N ARG A 247 43.01 25.76 5.71
CA ARG A 247 44.29 26.46 5.89
C ARG A 247 45.49 25.61 5.46
N LYS A 248 45.38 24.28 5.54
CA LYS A 248 46.39 23.34 5.05
C LYS A 248 46.26 23.03 3.54
N GLY A 249 45.35 23.70 2.83
CA GLY A 249 45.14 23.53 1.39
C GLY A 249 44.11 22.47 1.01
N TYR A 250 43.42 21.85 1.98
CA TYR A 250 42.45 20.78 1.74
C TYR A 250 41.02 21.27 1.96
N ASP A 251 40.31 21.59 0.88
CA ASP A 251 38.88 21.93 0.92
C ASP A 251 38.02 20.72 0.58
N LEU A 252 37.64 19.96 1.61
CA LEU A 252 36.94 18.68 1.48
C LEU A 252 35.59 18.80 0.77
N ASP A 253 34.84 19.88 0.99
CA ASP A 253 33.54 20.12 0.35
C ASP A 253 33.71 20.35 -1.16
N ARG A 254 34.77 21.09 -1.53
CA ARG A 254 35.11 21.30 -2.93
C ARG A 254 35.58 20.01 -3.59
N ILE A 255 36.45 19.26 -2.92
CA ILE A 255 36.98 17.98 -3.43
C ILE A 255 35.83 17.00 -3.72
N LEU A 256 34.87 16.82 -2.80
CA LEU A 256 33.72 15.94 -3.04
C LEU A 256 32.82 16.44 -4.17
N ARG A 257 32.55 17.75 -4.24
CA ARG A 257 31.73 18.33 -5.32
C ARG A 257 32.39 18.14 -6.68
N ASP A 258 33.68 18.36 -6.77
CA ASP A 258 34.45 18.22 -8.01
C ASP A 258 34.50 16.74 -8.44
N LEU A 259 34.76 15.81 -7.51
CA LEU A 259 34.69 14.36 -7.75
C LEU A 259 33.29 13.90 -8.18
N ALA A 260 32.24 14.43 -7.57
CA ALA A 260 30.85 14.06 -7.86
C ALA A 260 30.38 14.55 -9.23
N ARG A 261 30.89 15.71 -9.69
CA ARG A 261 30.60 16.32 -10.99
C ARG A 261 31.41 15.73 -12.13
N SER A 262 32.66 15.36 -11.89
CA SER A 262 33.58 14.91 -12.94
C SER A 262 33.41 13.45 -13.36
N GLY A 263 32.50 12.70 -12.72
CA GLY A 263 32.16 11.35 -13.14
C GLY A 263 33.27 10.32 -12.92
N GLY A 264 34.20 10.56 -11.99
CA GLY A 264 35.24 9.59 -11.60
C GLY A 264 36.69 10.02 -11.83
N SER A 265 37.00 11.33 -11.86
CA SER A 265 38.41 11.76 -11.86
C SER A 265 39.12 11.24 -10.63
N ILE A 266 40.28 10.60 -10.81
CA ILE A 266 41.12 10.12 -9.72
C ILE A 266 41.86 11.32 -9.12
N LEU A 267 41.60 11.64 -7.86
CA LEU A 267 42.45 12.54 -7.10
C LEU A 267 43.66 11.75 -6.58
N GLU A 268 44.85 12.03 -7.11
CA GLU A 268 46.11 11.50 -6.59
C GLU A 268 46.78 12.54 -5.69
N ILE A 269 47.01 12.19 -4.43
CA ILE A 269 47.83 12.97 -3.50
C ILE A 269 49.13 12.19 -3.29
N ARG A 270 50.25 12.78 -3.71
CA ARG A 270 51.59 12.22 -3.53
C ARG A 270 52.27 12.94 -2.36
N GLY A 271 52.84 12.20 -1.42
CA GLY A 271 53.71 12.76 -0.40
C GLY A 271 55.09 13.16 -0.96
N ALA A 272 55.97 13.67 -0.10
CA ALA A 272 57.36 13.98 -0.48
C ALA A 272 58.15 12.70 -0.83
N GLU A 273 59.38 12.82 -1.34
CA GLU A 273 60.20 11.66 -1.73
C GLU A 273 60.25 10.59 -0.62
N GLY A 274 59.74 9.39 -0.91
CA GLY A 274 59.63 8.26 0.02
C GLY A 274 58.29 8.13 0.76
N GLU A 275 57.35 9.08 0.60
CA GLU A 275 56.03 9.01 1.20
C GLU A 275 54.97 8.44 0.24
N GLY A 276 53.99 7.73 0.81
CA GLY A 276 52.97 6.98 0.11
C GLY A 276 52.05 7.76 -0.84
N ILE A 277 51.32 7.04 -1.70
CA ILE A 277 50.34 7.60 -2.65
C ILE A 277 48.91 7.33 -2.15
N ILE A 278 48.08 8.37 -2.10
CA ILE A 278 46.64 8.28 -1.85
C ILE A 278 45.89 8.51 -3.17
N LYS A 279 44.98 7.60 -3.52
CA LYS A 279 44.10 7.70 -4.70
C LYS A 279 42.64 7.70 -4.26
N ILE A 280 41.86 8.66 -4.73
CA ILE A 280 40.43 8.78 -4.41
C ILE A 280 39.63 8.92 -5.71
N TRP A 281 38.58 8.12 -5.90
CA TRP A 281 37.69 8.23 -7.06
C TRP A 281 36.27 7.80 -6.74
N ILE A 282 35.32 8.15 -7.61
CA ILE A 282 33.91 7.75 -7.49
C ILE A 282 33.57 6.73 -8.58
N GLU A 283 33.11 5.57 -8.15
CA GLU A 283 32.58 4.53 -9.02
C GLU A 283 31.07 4.55 -9.01
N THR A 284 30.48 4.24 -10.16
CA THR A 284 29.04 4.00 -10.26
C THR A 284 28.84 2.49 -10.33
N ARG A 285 28.25 1.88 -9.29
CA ARG A 285 27.87 0.47 -9.37
C ARG A 285 26.70 0.32 -10.36
N LYS A 286 26.89 -0.54 -11.36
CA LYS A 286 25.83 -0.99 -12.28
C LYS A 286 24.94 -2.01 -11.58
#